data_AF-A0A7Y5H0J5-F1
#
_entry.id   AF-A0A7Y5H0J5-F1
#
_cell.length_a   1.000
_cell.length_b   1.000
_cell.length_c   1.000
_cell.angle_alpha   90.00
_cell.angle_beta   90.00
_cell.angle_gamma   90.00
#
_symmetry.space_group_name_H-M   'P 1'
#
loop_
_entity.id
_entity.type
_entity.pdbx_description
1 polymer ?
#
loop_
_entity_poly.entity_id
_entity_poly.type
_entity_poly.pdbx_seq_one_letter_code
_entity_poly.pdbx_strand_id
1 'polypeptide(L)'
;MSLPASCQLHQIQLWAYLRDLFCLLYNWPQNDILQLAPAYWKETRERPEIKAQLDKNPFRRINDAYIVAIFEPDVAKKNDTDDLVNNGVR
;
A
#
# COMPACT_ATOMS: atom_id res chain seq x y z
N MET A 1 18.27 -0.64 10.04
CA MET A 1 17.21 -1.15 9.14
C MET A 1 16.58 0.03 8.42
N SER A 2 16.26 -0.11 7.13
CA SER A 2 15.61 0.94 6.33
C SER A 2 14.09 0.79 6.33
N LEU A 3 13.37 1.89 6.13
CA LEU A 3 11.89 1.91 6.08
C LEU A 3 11.29 1.00 4.98
N PRO A 4 11.85 0.94 3.74
CA PRO A 4 11.38 0.00 2.71
C PRO A 4 11.50 -1.47 3.13
N ALA A 5 12.60 -1.84 3.81
CA ALA A 5 12.80 -3.20 4.30
C ALA A 5 11.76 -3.57 5.39
N SER A 6 11.40 -2.62 6.26
CA SER A 6 10.31 -2.82 7.22
C SER A 6 8.95 -2.98 6.54
N CYS A 7 8.64 -2.19 5.52
CA CYS A 7 7.39 -2.32 4.76
C CYS A 7 7.30 -3.69 4.04
N GLN A 8 8.39 -4.16 3.44
CA GLN A 8 8.47 -5.48 2.81
C GLN A 8 8.24 -6.61 3.81
N LEU A 9 8.86 -6.53 4.99
CA LEU A 9 8.67 -7.51 6.06
C LEU A 9 7.21 -7.61 6.50
N HIS A 10 6.50 -6.48 6.56
CA HIS A 10 5.09 -6.42 6.95
C HIS A 10 4.10 -6.60 5.78
N GLN A 11 4.60 -6.87 4.57
CA GLN A 11 3.80 -7.03 3.34
C GLN A 11 2.93 -5.81 3.05
N ILE A 12 3.51 -4.62 3.24
CA ILE A 12 2.86 -3.33 3.01
C ILE A 12 3.47 -2.72 1.75
N GLN A 13 2.61 -2.33 0.81
CA GLN A 13 3.04 -1.58 -0.37
C GLN A 13 3.53 -0.18 0.07
N LEU A 14 4.79 0.13 -0.23
CA LEU A 14 5.49 1.31 0.27
C LEU A 14 4.81 2.64 -0.11
N TRP A 15 4.39 2.78 -1.37
CA TRP A 15 3.72 3.97 -1.88
C TRP A 15 2.34 4.20 -1.27
N ALA A 16 1.55 3.14 -1.11
CA ALA A 16 0.24 3.19 -0.47
C ALA A 16 0.39 3.56 1.01
N TYR A 17 1.41 3.02 1.68
CA TYR A 17 1.77 3.41 3.04
C TYR A 17 2.19 4.86 3.15
N LEU A 18 3.11 5.35 2.30
CA LEU A 18 3.57 6.74 2.36
C LEU A 18 2.44 7.73 2.05
N ARG A 19 1.61 7.43 1.05
CA ARG A 19 0.42 8.25 0.71
C ARG A 19 -0.52 8.39 1.91
N ASP A 20 -0.86 7.27 2.54
CA ASP A 20 -1.78 7.24 3.68
C ASP A 20 -1.11 7.89 4.92
N LEU A 21 0.19 7.64 5.12
CA LEU A 21 1.00 8.22 6.19
C LEU A 21 1.05 9.74 6.15
N PHE A 22 1.35 10.35 5.00
CA PHE A 22 1.43 11.82 4.89
C PHE A 22 0.07 12.50 5.12
N CYS A 23 -1.04 11.82 4.81
CA CYS A 23 -2.37 12.33 5.09
C CYS A 23 -2.69 12.31 6.59
N LEU A 24 -2.29 11.25 7.29
CA LEU A 24 -2.55 11.10 8.72
C LEU A 24 -1.59 11.92 9.59
N LEU A 25 -0.31 12.01 9.17
CA LEU A 25 0.75 12.64 9.95
C LEU A 25 0.46 14.11 10.27
N TYR A 26 -0.19 14.84 9.37
CA TYR A 26 -0.51 16.26 9.57
C TYR A 26 -1.38 16.52 10.80
N ASN A 27 -2.30 15.60 11.14
CA ASN A 27 -3.23 15.73 12.26
C ASN A 27 -2.96 14.70 13.38
N TRP A 28 -1.85 13.96 13.31
CA TRP A 28 -1.57 12.87 14.24
C TRP A 28 -0.99 13.39 15.57
N PRO A 29 -1.44 12.88 16.73
CA PRO A 29 -0.85 13.25 18.00
C PRO A 29 0.61 12.80 18.09
N GLN A 30 1.50 13.71 18.49
CA GLN A 30 2.95 13.48 18.54
C GLN A 30 3.33 12.29 19.44
N ASN A 31 2.55 12.01 20.48
CA ASN A 31 2.81 10.90 21.41
C ASN A 31 2.51 9.52 20.80
N ASP A 32 1.79 9.45 19.68
CA ASP A 32 1.31 8.20 19.09
C ASP A 32 1.95 7.89 17.73
N ILE A 33 3.05 8.56 17.37
CA ILE A 33 3.73 8.37 16.08
C ILE A 33 4.13 6.90 15.86
N LEU A 34 4.44 6.16 16.92
CA LEU A 34 4.79 4.74 16.82
C LEU A 34 3.66 3.89 16.24
N GLN A 35 2.40 4.28 16.43
CA GLN A 35 1.25 3.55 15.88
C GLN A 35 1.20 3.63 14.34
N LEU A 36 1.86 4.63 13.75
CA LEU A 36 1.98 4.75 12.30
C LEU A 36 3.11 3.88 11.73
N ALA A 37 3.96 3.26 12.56
CA ALA A 37 5.06 2.44 12.06
C ALA A 37 4.54 1.23 11.26
N PRO A 38 5.32 0.70 10.29
CA PRO A 38 4.90 -0.43 9.46
C PRO A 38 4.47 -1.68 10.27
N ALA A 39 5.03 -1.85 11.47
CA ALA A 39 4.69 -2.93 12.37
C ALA A 39 3.23 -2.89 12.86
N TYR A 40 2.72 -1.69 13.17
CA TYR A 40 1.37 -1.47 13.71
C TYR A 40 0.38 -0.96 12.66
N TRP A 41 0.86 -0.73 11.42
CA TRP A 41 0.09 -0.09 10.37
C TRP A 41 -1.22 -0.80 10.02
N LYS A 42 -1.22 -2.15 10.04
CA LYS A 42 -2.42 -2.94 9.75
C LYS A 42 -3.54 -2.65 10.76
N GLU A 43 -3.20 -2.69 12.04
CA GLU A 43 -4.12 -2.44 13.15
C GLU A 43 -4.58 -0.99 13.17
N THR A 44 -3.66 -0.04 12.93
CA THR A 44 -3.97 1.39 12.88
C THR A 44 -4.93 1.74 11.76
N ARG A 45 -4.82 1.09 10.59
CA ARG A 45 -5.70 1.34 9.43
C ARG A 45 -7.10 0.73 9.59
N GLU A 46 -7.26 -0.28 10.44
CA GLU A 46 -8.56 -0.90 10.72
C GLU A 46 -9.43 -0.07 11.67
N ARG A 47 -8.82 0.87 12.39
CA ARG A 47 -9.57 1.77 13.29
C ARG A 47 -10.58 2.61 12.51
N PRO A 48 -11.83 2.70 12.98
CA PRO A 48 -12.92 3.35 12.24
C PRO A 48 -12.66 4.84 11.99
N GLU A 49 -12.06 5.54 12.95
CA GLU A 49 -11.69 6.95 12.83
C GLU A 49 -10.61 7.17 11.76
N ILE A 50 -9.64 6.27 11.68
CA ILE A 50 -8.54 6.34 10.71
C ILE A 50 -9.03 5.97 9.33
N LYS A 51 -9.87 4.94 9.21
CA LYS A 51 -10.50 4.57 7.95
C LYS A 51 -11.32 5.74 7.38
N ALA A 52 -12.12 6.42 8.20
CA ALA A 52 -12.88 7.59 7.78
C ALA A 52 -11.99 8.77 7.36
N GLN A 53 -10.82 8.97 7.98
CA GLN A 53 -9.85 9.98 7.54
C GLN A 53 -9.17 9.60 6.22
N LEU A 54 -8.77 8.34 6.06
CA LEU A 54 -8.15 7.83 4.85
C LEU A 54 -9.12 7.82 3.66
N ASP A 55 -10.40 7.58 3.88
CA ASP A 55 -11.41 7.64 2.82
C ASP A 55 -11.64 9.07 2.30
N LYS A 56 -11.32 10.09 3.11
CA LYS A 56 -11.28 11.49 2.67
C LYS A 56 -10.01 11.84 1.88
N ASN A 57 -9.00 10.98 1.87
CA ASN A 57 -7.74 11.24 1.19
C ASN A 57 -7.96 11.28 -0.34
N PRO A 58 -7.85 12.44 -1.00
CA PRO A 58 -8.10 12.55 -2.43
C PRO A 58 -7.11 11.74 -3.27
N PHE A 59 -5.91 11.47 -2.73
CA PHE A 59 -4.85 10.72 -3.41
C PHE A 59 -5.11 9.21 -3.43
N ARG A 60 -6.02 8.70 -2.59
CA ARG A 60 -6.38 7.26 -2.58
C ARG A 60 -7.15 6.82 -3.82
N ARG A 61 -7.75 7.78 -4.53
CA ARG A 61 -8.48 7.56 -5.78
C ARG A 61 -7.55 7.42 -6.99
N ILE A 62 -6.27 7.73 -6.84
CA ILE A 62 -5.27 7.51 -7.88
C ILE A 62 -4.94 6.01 -7.86
N ASN A 63 -5.46 5.28 -8.84
CA ASN A 63 -5.37 3.82 -8.94
C ASN A 63 -3.94 3.30 -8.75
N ASP A 64 -3.78 2.36 -7.80
CA ASP A 64 -2.52 1.65 -7.54
C ASP A 64 -2.00 0.92 -8.81
N ALA A 65 -2.88 0.59 -9.77
CA ALA A 65 -2.51 0.01 -11.06
C ALA A 65 -1.58 0.91 -11.91
N TYR A 66 -1.72 2.23 -11.82
CA TYR A 66 -0.89 3.16 -12.60
C TYR A 66 0.50 3.34 -11.97
N ILE A 67 0.61 3.31 -10.64
CA ILE A 67 1.87 3.48 -9.91
C ILE A 67 2.70 2.18 -9.94
N VAL A 68 2.06 1.01 -9.79
CA VAL A 68 2.76 -0.30 -9.90
C VAL A 68 3.41 -0.45 -11.29
N ALA A 69 2.71 -0.05 -12.36
CA ALA A 69 3.26 -0.10 -13.72
C ALA A 69 4.49 0.81 -13.93
N ILE A 70 4.63 1.89 -13.16
CA ILE A 70 5.76 2.84 -13.28
C ILE A 70 6.97 2.38 -12.45
N PHE A 71 6.76 1.80 -11.27
CA PHE A 71 7.85 1.44 -10.34
C PHE A 71 8.31 -0.02 -10.43
N GLU A 72 7.45 -0.96 -10.84
CA GLU A 72 7.76 -2.39 -11.04
C GLU A 72 7.21 -2.89 -12.37
N PRO A 73 7.83 -2.54 -13.52
CA PRO A 73 7.34 -2.91 -14.84
C PRO A 73 7.38 -4.42 -15.12
N ASP A 74 8.08 -5.21 -14.30
CA ASP A 74 8.33 -6.63 -14.55
C ASP A 74 7.25 -7.55 -13.96
N VAL A 75 6.49 -7.10 -12.94
CA VAL A 75 5.38 -7.89 -12.36
C VAL A 75 4.17 -7.92 -13.28
N ALA A 76 3.96 -6.88 -14.10
CA ALA A 76 2.86 -6.80 -15.05
C ALA A 76 2.94 -7.82 -16.19
N LYS A 77 4.09 -8.47 -16.41
CA LYS A 77 4.27 -9.44 -17.49
C LYS A 77 3.85 -10.87 -17.13
N LYS A 78 3.66 -11.18 -15.84
CA LYS A 78 3.51 -12.59 -15.41
C LYS A 78 2.10 -13.15 -15.58
N ASN A 79 1.09 -12.29 -15.66
CA ASN A 79 -0.31 -12.73 -15.69
C ASN A 79 -0.84 -13.07 -17.10
N ASP A 80 -0.08 -12.80 -18.17
CA ASP A 80 -0.53 -13.05 -19.56
C ASP A 80 -0.06 -14.42 -20.10
N THR A 81 1.02 -14.96 -19.54
CA THR A 81 1.57 -16.28 -19.96
C THR A 81 0.86 -17.50 -19.35
N ASP A 82 0.13 -17.34 -18.24
CA ASP A 82 -0.57 -18.45 -17.58
C ASP A 82 -1.95 -18.75 -18.21
N ASP A 83 -2.51 -17.78 -18.95
CA ASP A 83 -3.81 -17.91 -19.65
C ASP A 83 -3.67 -18.53 -21.06
N LEU A 84 -2.49 -18.46 -21.67
CA LEU A 84 -2.23 -19.08 -22.99
C LEU A 84 -1.88 -20.57 -22.90
N VAL A 85 -1.42 -21.05 -21.74
CA VAL A 85 -1.04 -22.47 -21.56
C VAL A 85 -2.26 -23.35 -21.21
N ASN A 86 -3.28 -22.81 -20.54
CA ASN A 86 -4.44 -23.59 -20.11
C ASN A 86 -5.59 -23.72 -21.13
N ASN A 87 -5.59 -22.92 -22.21
CA ASN A 87 -6.61 -22.98 -23.26
C ASN A 87 -6.19 -23.74 -24.54
N GLY A 88 -5.01 -24.37 -24.54
CA GLY A 88 -4.44 -25.06 -25.69
C GLY A 88 -4.47 -26.60 -25.64
N VAL A 89 -5.11 -27.21 -24.65
CA VAL A 89 -5.27 -28.68 -24.59
C VAL A 89 -6.76 -29.03 -24.56
N ARG A 90 -7.37 -28.96 -25.74
CA ARG A 90 -8.57 -29.72 -26.12
C ARG A 90 -8.44 -30.14 -27.57
#